data_AF-A0A834HYY9-F1
#
_entry.id   AF-A0A834HYY9-F1
#
_cell.length_a   1.000
_cell.length_b   1.000
_cell.length_c   1.000
_cell.angle_alpha   90.00
_cell.angle_beta   90.00
_cell.angle_gamma   90.00
#
_symmetry.space_group_name_H-M   'P 1'
#
loop_
_entity.id
_entity.type
_entity.pdbx_description
1 polymer ?
#
loop_
_entity_poly.entity_id
_entity_poly.type
_entity_poly.pdbx_seq_one_letter_code
_entity_poly.pdbx_strand_id
1 'polypeptide(L)'
;MDKKEFRILIKYGFLKGKNTVEAETWLDAEFPDTIAGKSTIKDWYAKFRRSDMITEDGKRNGHPKEDATDYMILNDRKLKMNELADTLKISIERVHHITHEYLGMRKLCAKWVPHELTFDQKQRLVDDSKQCLKVIKRNKPEFLGRYVTMDQTWLHYF
;
A
#
# COMPACT_ATOMS: atom_id res chain seq x y z
N MET A 1 26.38 -24.94 -2.94
CA MET A 1 26.66 -23.65 -3.58
C MET A 1 25.40 -22.80 -3.55
N ASP A 2 25.51 -21.52 -3.19
CA ASP A 2 24.35 -20.60 -3.17
C ASP A 2 23.90 -20.24 -4.60
N LYS A 3 22.60 -19.92 -4.76
CA LYS A 3 22.03 -19.58 -6.07
C LYS A 3 22.70 -18.33 -6.68
N LYS A 4 23.16 -17.39 -5.86
CA LYS A 4 23.87 -16.20 -6.33
C LYS A 4 25.26 -16.54 -6.86
N GLU A 5 26.00 -17.37 -6.12
CA GLU A 5 27.33 -17.85 -6.52
C GLU A 5 27.27 -18.58 -7.86
N PHE A 6 26.26 -19.42 -8.06
CA PHE A 6 26.08 -20.14 -9.32
C PHE A 6 25.83 -19.21 -10.51
N ARG A 7 25.07 -18.12 -10.33
CA ARG A 7 24.83 -17.13 -11.41
C ARG A 7 26.09 -16.37 -11.78
N ILE A 8 26.97 -16.11 -10.82
CA ILE A 8 28.28 -15.49 -11.05
C ILE A 8 29.14 -16.42 -11.93
N LEU A 9 29.11 -17.72 -11.69
CA LEU A 9 29.83 -18.70 -12.51
C LEU A 9 29.26 -18.79 -13.94
N ILE A 10 27.94 -18.78 -14.09
CA ILE A 10 27.30 -18.72 -15.43
C ILE A 10 27.76 -17.44 -16.17
N LYS A 11 27.76 -16.30 -15.48
CA LYS A 11 28.23 -15.02 -16.04
C LYS A 11 29.70 -15.07 -16.44
N TYR A 12 30.55 -15.68 -15.62
CA TYR A 12 31.97 -15.88 -15.92
C TYR A 12 32.16 -16.73 -17.19
N GLY A 13 31.42 -17.84 -17.32
CA GLY A 13 31.43 -18.65 -18.53
C GLY A 13 31.03 -17.87 -19.78
N PHE A 14 29.99 -17.03 -19.67
CA PHE A 14 29.55 -16.16 -20.76
C PHE A 14 30.62 -15.14 -21.16
N LEU A 15 31.25 -14.47 -20.19
CA LEU A 15 32.33 -13.49 -20.43
C LEU A 15 33.59 -14.12 -21.02
N LYS A 16 33.84 -15.41 -20.74
CA LYS A 16 34.92 -16.19 -21.35
C LYS A 16 34.61 -16.65 -22.77
N GLY A 17 33.43 -16.30 -23.32
CA GLY A 17 33.04 -16.62 -24.68
C GLY A 17 32.61 -18.08 -24.88
N LYS A 18 32.40 -18.84 -23.80
CA LYS A 18 31.90 -20.22 -23.90
C LYS A 18 30.48 -20.22 -24.42
N ASN A 19 30.14 -21.19 -25.25
CA ASN A 19 28.75 -21.40 -25.64
C ASN A 19 27.95 -22.05 -24.49
N THR A 20 26.62 -22.09 -24.58
CA THR A 20 25.77 -22.63 -23.51
C THR A 20 26.06 -24.10 -23.18
N VAL A 21 26.43 -24.91 -24.19
CA VAL A 21 26.71 -26.34 -24.03
C VAL A 21 28.07 -26.55 -23.37
N GLU A 22 29.09 -25.81 -23.81
CA GLU A 22 30.43 -25.80 -23.21
C GLU A 22 30.40 -25.32 -21.77
N ALA A 23 29.57 -24.32 -21.47
CA ALA A 23 29.38 -23.81 -20.13
C ALA A 23 28.65 -24.82 -19.23
N GLU A 24 27.63 -25.52 -19.76
CA GLU A 24 26.94 -26.61 -19.06
C GLU A 24 27.93 -27.74 -18.73
N THR A 25 28.67 -28.25 -19.72
CA THR A 25 29.67 -29.31 -19.48
C THR A 25 30.79 -28.89 -18.53
N TRP A 26 31.18 -27.62 -18.58
CA TRP A 26 32.19 -27.08 -17.67
C TRP A 26 31.67 -26.95 -16.24
N LEU A 27 30.43 -26.49 -16.06
CA LEU A 27 29.80 -26.39 -14.75
C LEU A 27 29.55 -27.78 -14.14
N ASP A 28 29.13 -28.75 -14.95
CA ASP A 28 28.91 -30.13 -14.51
C ASP A 28 30.21 -30.85 -14.13
N ALA A 29 31.32 -30.56 -14.85
CA ALA A 29 32.63 -31.13 -14.57
C ALA A 29 33.30 -30.54 -13.32
N GLU A 30 33.22 -29.22 -13.16
CA GLU A 30 33.88 -28.50 -12.06
C GLU A 30 33.05 -28.52 -10.76
N PHE A 31 31.72 -28.61 -10.89
CA PHE A 31 30.79 -28.53 -9.76
C PHE A 31 29.63 -29.54 -9.88
N PRO A 32 29.90 -30.86 -9.75
CA PRO A 32 28.93 -31.95 -9.97
C PRO A 32 27.73 -31.93 -9.00
N ASP A 33 27.85 -31.31 -7.84
CA ASP A 33 26.76 -31.19 -6.84
C ASP A 33 25.77 -30.06 -7.15
N THR A 34 25.95 -29.33 -8.25
CA THR A 34 25.19 -28.10 -8.52
C THR A 34 24.03 -28.33 -9.49
N ILE A 35 22.84 -28.51 -8.92
CA ILE A 35 21.60 -28.81 -9.63
C ILE A 35 20.95 -27.53 -10.16
N ALA A 36 21.60 -26.83 -11.09
CA ALA A 36 20.86 -25.86 -11.90
C ALA A 36 20.39 -26.55 -13.16
N GLY A 37 19.08 -26.68 -13.33
CA GLY A 37 18.52 -27.30 -14.52
C GLY A 37 18.99 -26.56 -15.78
N LYS A 38 19.25 -27.31 -16.86
CA LYS A 38 19.71 -26.80 -18.17
C LYS A 38 18.94 -25.58 -18.67
N SER A 39 17.65 -25.48 -18.35
CA SER A 39 16.80 -24.31 -18.62
C SER A 39 17.31 -23.03 -17.96
N THR A 40 17.76 -23.11 -16.71
CA THR A 40 18.27 -21.99 -15.93
C THR A 40 19.49 -21.37 -16.60
N ILE A 41 20.44 -22.20 -17.04
CA ILE A 41 21.66 -21.75 -17.74
C ILE A 41 21.27 -21.02 -19.03
N LYS A 42 20.35 -21.58 -19.82
CA LYS A 42 19.86 -20.96 -21.07
C LYS A 42 19.18 -19.61 -20.81
N ASP A 43 18.33 -19.52 -19.80
CA ASP A 43 17.62 -18.29 -19.46
C ASP A 43 18.59 -17.17 -19.03
N TRP A 44 19.61 -17.51 -18.25
CA TRP A 44 20.66 -16.56 -17.86
C TRP A 44 21.52 -16.13 -19.05
N TYR A 45 21.93 -17.05 -19.92
CA TYR A 45 22.62 -16.70 -21.16
C TYR A 45 21.78 -15.78 -22.06
N ALA A 46 20.47 -16.01 -22.14
CA ALA A 46 19.56 -15.13 -22.87
C ALA A 46 19.50 -13.72 -22.25
N LYS A 47 19.49 -13.60 -20.92
CA LYS A 47 19.59 -12.31 -20.22
C LYS A 47 20.92 -11.59 -20.50
N PHE A 48 22.05 -12.29 -20.41
CA PHE A 48 23.37 -11.70 -20.66
C PHE A 48 23.53 -11.24 -22.11
N ARG A 49 22.94 -11.95 -23.07
CA ARG A 49 22.87 -11.50 -24.48
C ARG A 49 22.07 -10.22 -24.66
N ARG A 50 21.09 -9.94 -23.79
CA ARG A 50 20.32 -8.68 -23.76
C ARG A 50 21.02 -7.59 -22.95
N SER A 51 22.31 -7.75 -22.64
CA SER A 51 23.13 -6.84 -21.83
C SER A 51 22.70 -6.69 -20.37
N ASP A 52 21.80 -7.54 -19.87
CA ASP A 52 21.43 -7.56 -18.46
C ASP A 52 22.41 -8.45 -17.67
N MET A 53 23.43 -7.82 -17.10
CA MET A 53 24.54 -8.47 -16.39
C MET A 53 24.31 -8.59 -14.88
N ILE A 54 23.11 -8.28 -14.39
CA ILE A 54 22.78 -8.31 -12.96
C ILE A 54 22.54 -9.77 -12.54
N THR A 55 23.36 -10.27 -11.61
CA THR A 55 23.23 -11.66 -11.09
C THR A 55 22.26 -11.76 -9.92
N GLU A 56 21.80 -10.63 -9.40
CA GLU A 56 20.82 -10.57 -8.33
C GLU A 56 19.40 -10.78 -8.86
N ASP A 57 18.51 -11.28 -7.99
CA ASP A 57 17.09 -11.25 -8.31
C ASP A 57 16.64 -9.78 -8.38
N GLY A 58 16.03 -9.39 -9.49
CA GLY A 58 15.33 -8.10 -9.55
C GLY A 58 14.23 -8.04 -8.48
N LYS A 59 13.77 -6.82 -8.16
CA LYS A 59 12.66 -6.63 -7.23
C LYS A 59 11.49 -7.49 -7.71
N ARG A 60 11.14 -8.52 -6.95
CA ARG A 60 9.94 -9.31 -7.23
C ARG A 60 8.78 -8.35 -7.03
N ASN A 61 7.99 -8.15 -8.08
CA ASN A 61 6.71 -7.47 -7.91
C ASN A 61 5.92 -8.30 -6.90
N GLY A 62 5.59 -7.65 -5.77
CA GLY A 62 4.65 -8.19 -4.82
C GLY A 62 3.30 -8.43 -5.49
N HIS A 63 2.43 -9.16 -4.80
CA HIS A 63 1.14 -9.56 -5.35
C HIS A 63 0.22 -8.33 -5.54
N PRO A 64 -0.47 -8.14 -6.69
CA PRO A 64 -1.33 -6.97 -6.98
C PRO A 64 -2.53 -6.76 -6.02
N LYS A 65 -2.67 -7.62 -5.01
CA LYS A 65 -3.80 -7.59 -4.07
C LYS A 65 -3.69 -6.48 -3.03
N GLU A 66 -2.49 -5.94 -2.77
CA GLU A 66 -2.30 -4.82 -1.84
C GLU A 66 -2.93 -3.53 -2.40
N ASP A 67 -2.59 -3.17 -3.65
CA ASP A 67 -3.15 -2.01 -4.33
C ASP A 67 -4.67 -2.10 -4.49
N ALA A 68 -5.18 -3.30 -4.79
CA ALA A 68 -6.62 -3.54 -4.86
C ALA A 68 -7.31 -3.37 -3.50
N THR A 69 -6.65 -3.75 -2.41
CA THR A 69 -7.18 -3.59 -1.04
C THR A 69 -7.29 -2.11 -0.67
N ASP A 70 -6.25 -1.33 -0.96
CA ASP A 70 -6.24 0.12 -0.69
C ASP A 70 -7.35 0.84 -1.47
N TYR A 71 -7.44 0.58 -2.78
CA TYR A 71 -8.47 1.17 -3.63
C TYR A 71 -9.90 0.87 -3.14
N MET A 72 -10.17 -0.36 -2.69
CA MET A 72 -11.48 -0.73 -2.17
C MET A 72 -11.83 0.01 -0.88
N ILE A 73 -10.89 0.09 0.08
CA ILE A 73 -11.10 0.78 1.36
C ILE A 73 -11.26 2.30 1.16
N LEU A 74 -10.51 2.89 0.21
CA LEU A 74 -10.60 4.32 -0.07
C LEU A 74 -11.95 4.72 -0.68
N ASN A 75 -12.53 3.85 -1.52
CA ASN A 75 -13.84 4.07 -2.13
C ASN A 75 -14.98 3.93 -1.12
N ASP A 76 -14.94 2.90 -0.28
CA ASP A 76 -15.90 2.73 0.80
C ASP A 76 -15.24 2.33 2.12
N ARG A 77 -15.09 3.35 2.98
CA ARG A 77 -14.47 3.21 4.31
C ARG A 77 -15.36 2.46 5.31
N LYS A 78 -16.60 2.11 4.96
CA LYS A 78 -17.54 1.36 5.81
C LYS A 78 -17.54 -0.14 5.52
N LEU A 79 -16.76 -0.60 4.53
CA LEU A 79 -16.67 -2.01 4.16
C LEU A 79 -16.24 -2.88 5.34
N LYS A 80 -16.87 -4.05 5.44
CA LYS A 80 -16.47 -5.07 6.42
C LYS A 80 -15.28 -5.86 5.89
N MET A 81 -14.40 -6.30 6.78
CA MET A 81 -13.26 -7.16 6.42
C MET A 81 -13.71 -8.45 5.71
N ASN A 82 -14.87 -9.01 6.06
CA ASN A 82 -15.42 -10.20 5.41
C ASN A 82 -15.79 -9.92 3.94
N GLU A 83 -16.46 -8.80 3.67
CA GLU A 83 -16.85 -8.41 2.31
C GLU A 83 -15.62 -8.17 1.43
N LEU A 84 -14.58 -7.57 2.02
CA LEU A 84 -13.29 -7.35 1.36
C LEU A 84 -12.57 -8.67 1.06
N ALA A 85 -12.55 -9.62 2.01
CA ALA A 85 -11.98 -10.95 1.84
C ALA A 85 -12.70 -11.74 0.73
N ASP A 86 -14.04 -11.70 0.74
CA ASP A 86 -14.89 -12.36 -0.25
C ASP A 86 -14.70 -11.78 -1.65
N THR A 87 -14.48 -10.47 -1.76
CA THR A 87 -14.26 -9.80 -3.05
C THR A 87 -12.86 -10.09 -3.61
N LEU A 88 -11.82 -10.02 -2.76
CA LEU A 88 -10.43 -10.25 -3.15
C LEU A 88 -10.05 -11.74 -3.24
N LYS A 89 -10.98 -12.64 -2.86
CA LYS A 89 -10.79 -14.09 -2.79
C LYS A 89 -9.50 -14.43 -2.03
N ILE A 90 -9.39 -13.88 -0.82
CA ILE A 90 -8.30 -14.14 0.13
C ILE A 90 -8.90 -14.36 1.52
N SER A 91 -8.09 -14.92 2.42
CA SER A 91 -8.54 -15.11 3.79
C SER A 91 -8.70 -13.78 4.54
N ILE A 92 -9.59 -13.76 5.54
CA ILE A 92 -9.84 -12.59 6.37
C ILE A 92 -8.57 -12.19 7.14
N GLU A 93 -7.78 -13.16 7.60
CA GLU A 93 -6.50 -12.92 8.28
C GLU A 93 -5.52 -12.19 7.35
N ARG A 94 -5.50 -12.56 6.06
CA ARG A 94 -4.65 -11.89 5.09
C ARG A 94 -5.11 -10.46 4.83
N VAL A 95 -6.42 -10.21 4.73
CA VAL A 95 -6.98 -8.85 4.65
C VAL A 95 -6.57 -8.05 5.87
N HIS A 96 -6.75 -8.59 7.08
CA HIS A 96 -6.35 -7.93 8.32
C HIS A 96 -4.86 -7.56 8.31
N HIS A 97 -4.00 -8.50 7.94
CA HIS A 97 -2.56 -8.28 7.85
C HIS A 97 -2.18 -7.21 6.82
N ILE A 98 -2.81 -7.21 5.63
CA ILE A 98 -2.60 -6.17 4.62
C ILE A 98 -3.03 -4.80 5.16
N THR A 99 -4.26 -4.70 5.68
CA THR A 99 -4.83 -3.45 6.17
C THR A 99 -4.02 -2.84 7.32
N HIS A 100 -3.57 -3.66 8.27
CA HIS A 100 -2.85 -3.18 9.44
C HIS A 100 -1.34 -3.02 9.23
N GLU A 101 -0.67 -4.03 8.68
CA GLU A 101 0.80 -4.05 8.63
C GLU A 101 1.36 -3.39 7.36
N TYR A 102 0.70 -3.57 6.21
CA TYR A 102 1.19 -2.98 4.95
C TYR A 102 0.62 -1.59 4.71
N LEU A 103 -0.68 -1.40 4.95
CA LEU A 103 -1.36 -0.11 4.73
C LEU A 103 -1.35 0.80 5.96
N GLY A 104 -1.02 0.28 7.15
CA GLY A 104 -0.99 1.07 8.38
C GLY A 104 -2.36 1.63 8.80
N MET A 105 -3.45 1.04 8.32
CA MET A 105 -4.81 1.50 8.58
C MET A 105 -5.33 0.94 9.91
N ARG A 106 -6.24 1.67 10.54
CA ARG A 106 -6.92 1.25 11.77
C ARG A 106 -8.41 1.48 11.69
N LYS A 107 -9.18 0.58 12.30
CA LYS A 107 -10.63 0.75 12.44
C LYS A 107 -10.92 1.91 13.39
N LEU A 108 -11.76 2.84 12.93
CA LEU A 108 -12.28 3.94 13.75
C LEU A 108 -13.81 3.86 13.79
N CYS A 109 -14.39 4.26 14.91
CA CYS A 109 -15.85 4.41 15.01
C CYS A 109 -16.29 5.70 14.31
N ALA A 110 -17.39 5.64 13.57
CA ALA A 110 -18.01 6.83 13.02
C ALA A 110 -18.48 7.75 14.15
N LYS A 111 -18.35 9.07 13.95
CA LYS A 111 -18.87 10.08 14.86
C LYS A 111 -20.33 10.34 14.55
N TRP A 112 -21.18 10.38 15.59
CA TRP A 112 -22.57 10.81 15.44
C TRP A 112 -22.62 12.27 15.03
N VAL A 113 -23.39 12.55 13.98
CA VAL A 113 -23.66 13.92 13.49
C VAL A 113 -25.14 14.22 13.80
N PRO A 114 -25.46 15.34 14.48
CA PRO A 114 -26.83 15.61 14.94
C PRO A 114 -27.88 15.63 13.83
N HIS A 115 -27.52 16.16 12.66
CA HIS A 115 -28.43 16.32 11.53
C HIS A 115 -27.71 16.07 10.21
N GLU A 116 -28.43 15.50 9.24
CA GLU A 116 -28.02 15.47 7.85
C GLU A 116 -28.41 16.79 7.18
N LEU A 117 -27.41 17.63 6.89
CA LEU A 117 -27.63 18.97 6.36
C LEU A 117 -27.78 18.97 4.84
N THR A 118 -28.74 19.75 4.33
CA THR A 118 -28.87 20.03 2.90
C THR A 118 -27.74 20.92 2.40
N PHE A 119 -27.57 20.99 1.08
CA PHE A 119 -26.57 21.86 0.45
C PHE A 119 -26.74 23.33 0.88
N ASP A 120 -27.97 23.85 0.83
CA ASP A 120 -28.26 25.24 1.21
C ASP A 120 -28.04 25.52 2.70
N GLN A 121 -28.31 24.54 3.57
CA GLN A 121 -28.00 24.66 4.99
C GLN A 121 -26.48 24.73 5.22
N LYS A 122 -25.69 23.90 4.53
CA LYS A 122 -24.22 23.95 4.61
C LYS A 122 -23.68 25.28 4.13
N GLN A 123 -24.21 25.80 3.02
CA GLN A 123 -23.78 27.09 2.46
C GLN A 123 -24.05 28.23 3.44
N ARG A 124 -25.27 28.30 4.00
CA ARG A 124 -25.62 29.29 5.03
C ARG A 124 -24.69 29.24 6.25
N LEU A 125 -24.44 28.04 6.80
CA LEU A 125 -23.52 27.88 7.94
C LEU A 125 -22.10 28.38 7.64
N VAL A 126 -21.60 28.15 6.42
CA VAL A 126 -20.30 28.65 5.98
C VAL A 126 -20.29 30.18 5.90
N ASP A 127 -21.34 30.77 5.35
CA ASP A 127 -21.44 32.23 5.17
C ASP A 127 -21.59 32.94 6.53
N ASP A 128 -22.45 32.42 7.41
CA ASP A 128 -22.61 32.89 8.79
C ASP A 128 -21.29 32.78 9.56
N SER A 129 -20.58 31.65 9.45
CA SER A 129 -19.27 31.47 10.08
C SER A 129 -18.23 32.45 9.57
N LYS A 130 -18.18 32.72 8.25
CA LYS A 130 -17.27 33.71 7.67
C LYS A 130 -17.59 35.12 8.18
N GLN A 131 -18.87 35.47 8.31
CA GLN A 131 -19.29 36.75 8.85
C GLN A 131 -18.89 36.90 10.32
N CYS A 132 -19.20 35.90 11.15
CA CYS A 132 -18.79 35.85 12.55
C CYS A 132 -17.27 35.98 12.69
N LEU A 133 -16.50 35.24 11.87
CA LEU A 133 -15.04 35.31 11.89
C LEU A 133 -14.50 36.71 11.58
N LYS A 134 -15.11 37.44 10.62
CA LYS A 134 -14.72 38.82 10.29
C LYS A 134 -14.93 39.75 11.49
N VAL A 135 -16.08 39.63 12.17
CA VAL A 135 -16.40 40.44 13.36
C VAL A 135 -15.42 40.15 14.50
N ILE A 136 -15.18 38.87 14.78
CA ILE A 136 -14.22 38.42 15.80
C ILE A 136 -12.82 38.94 15.51
N LYS A 137 -12.35 38.88 14.26
CA LYS A 137 -11.01 39.35 13.89
C LYS A 137 -10.85 40.87 13.98
N ARG A 138 -11.92 41.64 13.76
CA ARG A 138 -11.88 43.10 13.79
C ARG A 138 -11.64 43.65 15.21
N ASN A 139 -12.35 43.12 16.21
CA ASN A 139 -12.14 43.50 17.60
C ASN A 139 -12.55 42.37 18.57
N LYS A 140 -11.69 41.35 18.69
CA LYS A 140 -11.92 40.17 19.53
C LYS A 140 -12.27 40.49 20.99
N PRO A 141 -11.51 41.33 21.73
CA PRO A 141 -11.79 41.55 23.15
C PRO A 141 -13.14 42.24 23.37
N GLU A 142 -13.50 43.22 22.52
CA GLU A 142 -14.80 43.89 22.62
C GLU A 142 -15.96 42.95 22.24
N PHE A 143 -15.80 42.17 21.16
CA PHE A 143 -16.81 41.21 20.74
C PHE A 143 -17.11 40.18 21.84
N LEU A 144 -16.08 39.56 22.40
CA LEU A 144 -16.24 38.56 23.47
C LEU A 144 -16.79 39.19 24.77
N GLY A 145 -16.42 40.45 25.08
CA GLY A 145 -16.94 41.17 26.24
C GLY A 145 -18.44 41.46 26.18
N ARG A 146 -19.05 41.43 24.99
CA ARG A 146 -20.50 41.65 24.78
C ARG A 146 -21.26 40.37 24.42
N TYR A 147 -20.57 39.26 24.18
CA TYR A 147 -21.19 38.03 23.68
C TYR A 147 -21.85 37.25 24.81
N VAL A 148 -23.19 37.15 24.77
CA VAL A 148 -23.99 36.37 25.72
C VAL A 148 -24.78 35.33 24.94
N THR A 149 -24.75 34.07 25.37
CA THR A 149 -25.49 32.96 24.76
C THR A 149 -26.29 32.22 25.83
N MET A 150 -27.40 31.61 25.42
CA MET A 150 -28.25 30.79 26.29
C MET A 150 -28.73 29.58 25.50
N ASP A 151 -28.79 28.42 26.16
CA ASP A 151 -29.37 27.19 25.62
C ASP A 151 -30.10 26.46 26.76
N GLN A 152 -30.98 25.52 26.41
CA GLN A 152 -31.74 24.72 27.36
C GLN A 152 -31.38 23.25 27.20
N THR A 153 -30.93 22.63 28.29
CA THR A 153 -30.63 21.20 28.34
C THR A 153 -31.65 20.51 29.23
N TRP A 154 -32.24 19.42 28.73
CA TRP A 154 -33.13 18.58 29.54
C TRP A 154 -32.33 17.87 30.64
N LEU A 155 -32.75 18.05 31.89
CA LEU A 155 -32.25 17.30 33.03
C LEU A 155 -33.28 16.25 33.41
N HIS A 156 -32.96 14.99 33.15
CA HIS A 156 -33.80 13.86 33.54
C HIS A 156 -33.55 13.53 35.02
N TYR A 157 -34.64 13.44 35.80
CA TYR A 157 -34.61 12.85 37.14
C TYR A 157 -34.85 11.34 37.01
N PHE A 158 -34.02 10.55 37.69
CA PHE A 158 -34.10 9.09 37.71
C PHE A 158 -35.43 8.59 38.28
#